data_AF-A0A2R6M306-F1
#
_entry.id   AF-A0A2R6M306-F1
#
_cell.length_a   1.000
_cell.length_b   1.000
_cell.length_c   1.000
_cell.angle_alpha   90.00
_cell.angle_beta   90.00
_cell.angle_gamma   90.00
#
_symmetry.space_group_name_H-M   'P 1'
#
loop_
_entity.id
_entity.type
_entity.pdbx_description
1 polymer ?
#
loop_
_entity_poly.entity_id
_entity_poly.type
_entity_poly.pdbx_seq_one_letter_code
_entity_poly.pdbx_strand_id
1 'polypeptide(L)'
;MSLGNADLRSDRTRSPAAFLLDEPDACHAYAWLFRHGPATVATYVEAVGQNERQARFAVDRLHAHGLVHETGEGYETEPIHDVVEGVHVTPGVAAVMAVQLENYAVRKLVRRHGALALAQAVKCWPQIQAGTLRSRDVGAVLGIGQHDGVTATNALRAVEEYLAIDPAIEDLPRPEKPAARERGH
;
A
#
# COMPACT_ATOMS: atom_id res chain seq x y z
N MET A 1 33.53 3.14 9.68
CA MET A 1 33.14 3.95 8.51
C MET A 1 31.62 4.12 8.55
N SER A 2 31.16 5.36 8.67
CA SER A 2 29.74 5.70 8.88
C SER A 2 29.01 5.69 7.53
N LEU A 3 28.23 4.65 7.26
CA LEU A 3 27.33 4.56 6.10
C LEU A 3 25.90 5.00 6.42
N GLY A 4 25.59 5.35 7.68
CA GLY A 4 24.21 5.58 8.11
C GLY A 4 23.60 6.94 7.76
N ASN A 5 24.42 7.97 7.46
CA ASN A 5 23.92 9.35 7.35
C ASN A 5 23.65 9.84 5.92
N ALA A 6 24.14 9.14 4.89
CA ALA A 6 23.94 9.54 3.49
C ALA A 6 22.58 9.08 2.95
N ASP A 7 22.21 7.81 3.20
CA ASP A 7 20.91 7.26 2.77
C ASP A 7 19.73 7.95 3.48
N LEU A 8 19.86 8.24 4.78
CA LEU A 8 18.83 8.95 5.55
C LEU A 8 18.58 10.39 5.07
N ARG A 9 19.57 11.04 4.42
CA ARG A 9 19.39 12.39 3.84
C ARG A 9 18.68 12.35 2.48
N SER A 10 18.93 11.31 1.68
CA SER A 10 18.24 11.07 0.40
C SER A 10 16.77 10.65 0.61
N ASP A 11 16.48 9.91 1.67
CA ASP A 11 15.11 9.50 2.00
C ASP A 11 14.23 10.69 2.41
N ARG A 12 14.75 11.61 3.21
CA ARG A 12 14.01 12.79 3.71
C ARG A 12 13.50 13.76 2.63
N THR A 13 13.98 13.63 1.38
CA THR A 13 13.48 14.43 0.25
C THR A 13 12.26 13.85 -0.44
N ARG A 14 11.87 12.59 -0.16
CA ARG A 14 10.66 11.99 -0.73
C ARG A 14 9.42 12.40 0.07
N SER A 15 8.30 12.58 -0.64
CA SER A 15 7.00 12.74 0.04
C SER A 15 6.67 11.47 0.84
N PRO A 16 5.90 11.59 1.94
CA PRO A 16 5.47 10.44 2.73
C PRO A 16 4.77 9.35 1.90
N ALA A 17 3.96 9.76 0.92
CA ALA A 17 3.29 8.84 0.01
C ALA A 17 4.27 8.09 -0.91
N ALA A 18 5.27 8.79 -1.48
CA ALA A 18 6.27 8.15 -2.33
C ALA A 18 7.14 7.18 -1.52
N PHE A 19 7.44 7.53 -0.27
CA PHE A 19 8.12 6.64 0.67
C PHE A 19 7.34 5.33 0.90
N LEU A 20 6.03 5.41 1.19
CA LEU A 20 5.21 4.21 1.42
C LEU A 20 5.19 3.28 0.18
N LEU A 21 5.08 3.83 -1.02
CA LEU A 21 5.04 3.03 -2.25
C LEU A 21 6.32 2.19 -2.48
N ASP A 22 7.46 2.65 -1.97
CA ASP A 22 8.75 1.98 -2.14
C ASP A 22 9.11 1.03 -0.98
N GLU A 23 8.45 1.17 0.17
CA GLU A 23 8.86 0.55 1.42
C GLU A 23 7.76 -0.37 1.99
N PRO A 24 7.70 -1.65 1.56
CA PRO A 24 6.63 -2.55 1.98
C PRO A 24 6.65 -2.85 3.50
N ASP A 25 7.81 -2.86 4.14
CA ASP A 25 7.92 -3.00 5.60
C ASP A 25 7.32 -1.79 6.33
N ALA A 26 7.51 -0.58 5.81
CA ALA A 26 6.91 0.63 6.38
C ALA A 26 5.39 0.66 6.12
N CYS A 27 4.95 0.22 4.94
CA CYS A 27 3.54 0.02 4.63
C CYS A 27 2.83 -0.92 5.62
N HIS A 28 3.48 -2.04 5.97
CA HIS A 28 2.92 -3.00 6.90
C HIS A 28 2.77 -2.41 8.31
N ALA A 29 3.82 -1.77 8.82
CA ALA A 29 3.76 -1.10 10.13
C ALA A 29 2.74 0.05 10.14
N TYR A 30 2.68 0.86 9.08
CA TYR A 30 1.73 1.96 8.96
C TYR A 30 0.28 1.47 8.94
N ALA A 31 -0.04 0.49 8.10
CA ALA A 31 -1.39 -0.06 8.01
C ALA A 31 -1.84 -0.65 9.35
N TRP A 32 -0.97 -1.42 10.02
CA TRP A 32 -1.28 -1.99 11.32
C TRP A 32 -1.51 -0.90 12.39
N LEU A 33 -0.62 0.08 12.49
CA LEU A 33 -0.75 1.20 13.45
C LEU A 33 -1.98 2.06 13.15
N PHE A 34 -2.34 2.26 11.88
CA PHE A 34 -3.56 2.96 11.50
C PHE A 34 -4.83 2.30 12.02
N ARG A 35 -4.84 0.97 12.03
CA ARG A 35 -6.00 0.20 12.49
C ARG A 35 -6.05 0.01 14.00
N HIS A 36 -4.88 -0.14 14.63
CA HIS A 36 -4.78 -0.60 16.02
C HIS A 36 -4.19 0.45 16.98
N GLY A 37 -3.79 1.61 16.47
CA GLY A 37 -3.21 2.69 17.25
C GLY A 37 -4.21 3.37 18.19
N PRO A 38 -3.71 4.05 19.25
CA PRO A 38 -2.30 4.19 19.62
C PRO A 38 -1.68 2.88 20.14
N ALA A 39 -0.47 2.54 19.69
CA ALA A 39 0.19 1.27 20.04
C ALA A 39 1.72 1.32 20.02
N THR A 40 2.38 0.50 20.84
CA THR A 40 3.85 0.45 20.91
C THR A 40 4.46 -0.46 19.84
N VAL A 41 5.76 -0.28 19.55
CA VAL A 41 6.53 -1.21 18.69
C VAL A 41 6.48 -2.64 19.23
N ALA A 42 6.50 -2.82 20.55
CA ALA A 42 6.43 -4.14 21.17
C ALA A 42 5.08 -4.82 20.89
N THR A 43 3.98 -4.09 21.03
CA THR A 43 2.62 -4.58 20.72
C THR A 43 2.50 -4.97 19.26
N TYR A 44 3.03 -4.15 18.36
CA TYR A 44 3.08 -4.46 16.92
C TYR A 44 3.87 -5.75 16.65
N VAL A 45 5.09 -5.86 17.19
CA VAL A 45 5.95 -7.05 17.05
C VAL A 45 5.25 -8.33 17.54
N GLU A 46 4.62 -8.27 18.70
CA GLU A 46 3.87 -9.40 19.26
C GLU A 46 2.70 -9.81 18.36
N ALA A 47 1.95 -8.82 17.84
CA ALA A 47 0.78 -9.08 17.01
C ALA A 47 1.11 -9.69 15.64
N VAL A 48 2.20 -9.22 15.01
CA VAL A 48 2.51 -9.60 13.61
C VAL A 48 3.67 -10.59 13.48
N GLY A 49 4.36 -10.91 14.57
CA GLY A 49 5.47 -11.86 14.58
C GLY A 49 6.72 -11.39 13.82
N GLN A 50 6.86 -10.09 13.56
CA GLN A 50 8.02 -9.52 12.87
C GLN A 50 9.23 -9.41 13.80
N ASN A 51 10.43 -9.40 13.24
CA ASN A 51 11.65 -9.15 14.01
C ASN A 51 11.65 -7.73 14.63
N GLU A 52 11.94 -7.62 15.93
CA GLU A 52 11.89 -6.34 16.67
C GLU A 52 12.77 -5.24 16.03
N ARG A 53 13.97 -5.60 15.56
CA ARG A 53 14.87 -4.62 14.93
C ARG A 53 14.28 -4.08 13.63
N GLN A 54 13.65 -4.93 12.83
CA GLN A 54 13.00 -4.53 11.58
C GLN A 54 11.76 -3.68 11.86
N ALA A 55 10.94 -4.08 12.84
CA ALA A 55 9.78 -3.34 13.27
C ALA A 55 10.15 -1.93 13.76
N ARG A 56 11.16 -1.82 14.64
CA ARG A 56 11.66 -0.52 15.10
C ARG A 56 12.17 0.33 13.95
N PHE A 57 12.95 -0.26 13.03
CA PHE A 57 13.45 0.46 11.86
C PHE A 57 12.32 0.98 10.95
N ALA A 58 11.26 0.19 10.74
CA ALA A 58 10.09 0.62 9.97
C ALA A 58 9.36 1.79 10.66
N VAL A 59 9.10 1.70 11.96
CA VAL A 59 8.43 2.75 12.74
C VAL A 59 9.27 4.02 12.83
N ASP A 60 10.60 3.91 13.03
CA ASP A 60 11.51 5.05 13.04
C ASP A 60 11.48 5.80 11.70
N ARG A 61 11.40 5.07 10.57
CA ARG A 61 11.26 5.69 9.24
C ARG A 61 9.90 6.34 9.06
N LEU A 62 8.81 5.69 9.47
CA LEU A 62 7.48 6.32 9.45
C LEU A 62 7.47 7.63 10.25
N HIS A 63 8.08 7.64 11.43
CA HIS A 63 8.17 8.83 12.27
C HIS A 63 9.01 9.92 11.60
N ALA A 64 10.15 9.55 10.98
CA ALA A 64 10.99 10.49 10.24
C ALA A 64 10.30 11.12 9.01
N HIS A 65 9.29 10.45 8.44
CA HIS A 65 8.46 10.94 7.35
C HIS A 65 7.15 11.59 7.83
N GLY A 66 6.92 11.70 9.15
CA GLY A 66 5.71 12.30 9.71
C GLY A 66 4.43 11.49 9.49
N LEU A 67 4.55 10.18 9.29
CA LEU A 67 3.43 9.26 9.09
C LEU A 67 2.87 8.69 10.39
N VAL A 68 3.67 8.73 11.46
CA VAL A 68 3.27 8.35 12.81
C VAL A 68 3.72 9.44 13.80
N HIS A 69 2.99 9.57 14.90
CA HIS A 69 3.32 10.49 15.99
C HIS A 69 3.47 9.70 17.30
N GLU A 70 4.53 10.00 18.05
CA GLU A 70 4.74 9.42 19.38
C GLU A 70 3.85 10.12 20.41
N THR A 71 3.12 9.33 21.18
CA THR A 71 2.23 9.74 22.27
C THR A 71 2.64 9.05 23.57
N GLY A 72 1.99 9.39 24.68
CA GLY A 72 2.21 8.69 25.95
C GLY A 72 1.82 7.19 25.93
N GLU A 73 0.99 6.76 24.98
CA GLU A 73 0.47 5.39 24.87
C GLU A 73 1.16 4.56 23.77
N GLY A 74 2.04 5.19 22.98
CA GLY A 74 2.72 4.58 21.84
C GLY A 74 2.63 5.45 20.59
N TYR A 75 2.58 4.83 19.42
CA TYR A 75 2.48 5.51 18.14
C TYR A 75 1.03 5.57 17.66
N GLU A 76 0.60 6.75 17.26
CA GLU A 76 -0.66 6.99 16.55
C GLU A 76 -0.39 7.42 15.11
N THR A 77 -1.39 7.30 14.24
CA THR A 77 -1.26 7.70 12.82
C THR A 77 -2.51 8.42 12.36
N GLU A 78 -2.32 9.46 11.57
CA GLU A 78 -3.41 10.05 10.79
C GLU A 78 -3.51 9.37 9.41
N PRO A 79 -4.71 9.32 8.81
CA PRO A 79 -4.88 8.78 7.46
C PRO A 79 -4.14 9.65 6.44
N ILE A 80 -3.19 9.05 5.72
CA ILE A 80 -2.55 9.71 4.59
C ILE A 80 -3.55 9.83 3.44
N HIS A 81 -3.53 10.98 2.77
CA HIS A 81 -4.27 11.19 1.55
C HIS A 81 -3.49 12.14 0.63
N ASP A 82 -2.56 11.57 -0.13
CA ASP A 82 -1.67 12.32 -1.04
C ASP A 82 -1.57 11.62 -2.40
N VAL A 83 -1.12 12.34 -3.43
CA VAL A 83 -1.09 11.84 -4.81
C VAL A 83 0.34 11.75 -5.32
N VAL A 84 0.74 10.55 -5.72
CA VAL A 84 2.05 10.27 -6.35
C VAL A 84 1.81 9.70 -7.73
N GLU A 85 2.28 10.39 -8.77
CA GLU A 85 2.17 9.94 -10.17
C GLU A 85 0.74 9.52 -10.56
N GLY A 86 -0.26 10.28 -10.10
CA GLY A 86 -1.69 10.03 -10.35
C GLY A 86 -2.31 8.90 -9.50
N VAL A 87 -1.56 8.34 -8.56
CA VAL A 87 -2.03 7.36 -7.58
C VAL A 87 -2.31 8.05 -6.26
N HIS A 88 -3.55 7.95 -5.78
CA HIS A 88 -3.91 8.40 -4.43
C HIS A 88 -3.40 7.36 -3.44
N VAL A 89 -2.45 7.74 -2.62
CA VAL A 89 -1.89 6.90 -1.56
C VAL A 89 -2.71 7.13 -0.29
N THR A 90 -3.33 6.06 0.17
CA THR A 90 -4.23 6.00 1.33
C THR A 90 -3.79 4.86 2.26
N PRO A 91 -4.37 4.73 3.48
CA PRO A 91 -4.11 3.58 4.34
C PRO A 91 -4.41 2.24 3.67
N GLY A 92 -5.46 2.17 2.84
CA GLY A 92 -5.77 0.99 2.04
C GLY A 92 -4.69 0.65 1.01
N VAL A 93 -4.11 1.66 0.35
CA VAL A 93 -2.94 1.44 -0.53
C VAL A 93 -1.76 0.89 0.26
N ALA A 94 -1.44 1.47 1.42
CA ALA A 94 -0.35 0.96 2.25
C ALA A 94 -0.57 -0.50 2.65
N ALA A 95 -1.78 -0.87 3.08
CA ALA A 95 -2.13 -2.25 3.42
C ALA A 95 -1.92 -3.20 2.22
N VAL A 96 -2.36 -2.80 1.02
CA VAL A 96 -2.20 -3.60 -0.20
C VAL A 96 -0.72 -3.75 -0.58
N MET A 97 0.08 -2.70 -0.41
CA MET A 97 1.51 -2.73 -0.68
C MET A 97 2.27 -3.65 0.29
N ALA A 98 1.82 -3.76 1.55
CA ALA A 98 2.38 -4.65 2.54
C ALA A 98 2.25 -6.14 2.17
N VAL A 99 1.22 -6.52 1.40
CA VAL A 99 0.99 -7.92 0.96
C VAL A 99 2.20 -8.52 0.22
N GLN A 100 3.06 -7.69 -0.36
CA GLN A 100 4.30 -8.13 -1.00
C GLN A 100 5.24 -8.91 -0.07
N LEU A 101 5.20 -8.64 1.23
CA LEU A 101 6.07 -9.27 2.22
C LEU A 101 5.78 -10.77 2.35
N GLU A 102 4.52 -11.17 2.15
CA GLU A 102 4.05 -12.53 2.39
C GLU A 102 3.60 -13.25 1.10
N ASN A 103 3.21 -12.49 0.08
CA ASN A 103 2.69 -13.04 -1.16
C ASN A 103 3.69 -12.90 -2.32
N TYR A 104 4.29 -14.03 -2.70
CA TYR A 104 5.26 -14.09 -3.80
C TYR A 104 4.68 -13.67 -5.17
N ALA A 105 3.40 -13.93 -5.44
CA ALA A 105 2.77 -13.54 -6.69
C ALA A 105 2.61 -12.01 -6.77
N VAL A 106 2.22 -11.37 -5.66
CA VAL A 106 2.13 -9.91 -5.55
C VAL A 106 3.52 -9.27 -5.67
N ARG A 107 4.54 -9.87 -5.05
CA ARG A 107 5.93 -9.42 -5.23
C ARG A 107 6.40 -9.52 -6.69
N LYS A 108 6.02 -10.59 -7.40
CA LYS A 108 6.31 -10.74 -8.84
C LYS A 108 5.58 -9.71 -9.70
N LEU A 109 4.31 -9.41 -9.38
CA LEU A 109 3.52 -8.38 -10.03
C LEU A 109 4.25 -7.03 -9.95
N VAL A 110 4.63 -6.61 -8.74
CA VAL A 110 5.32 -5.32 -8.51
C VAL A 110 6.67 -5.28 -9.22
N ARG A 111 7.44 -6.38 -9.23
CA ARG A 111 8.70 -6.44 -10.00
C ARG A 111 8.50 -6.28 -11.51
N ARG A 112 7.35 -6.69 -12.05
CA ARG A 112 7.06 -6.65 -13.48
C ARG A 112 6.48 -5.31 -13.93
N HIS A 113 5.59 -4.74 -13.13
CA HIS A 113 4.77 -3.57 -13.51
C HIS A 113 4.98 -2.34 -12.62
N GLY A 114 5.82 -2.45 -11.60
CA GLY A 114 6.06 -1.40 -10.60
C GLY A 114 5.04 -1.39 -9.46
N ALA A 115 5.39 -0.66 -8.40
CA ALA A 115 4.55 -0.46 -7.21
C ALA A 115 3.24 0.26 -7.55
N LEU A 116 3.32 1.25 -8.45
CA LEU A 116 2.17 2.04 -8.89
C LEU A 116 1.07 1.18 -9.50
N ALA A 117 1.39 0.10 -10.23
CA ALA A 117 0.38 -0.78 -10.81
C ALA A 117 -0.45 -1.50 -9.72
N LEU A 118 0.19 -1.93 -8.63
CA LEU A 118 -0.50 -2.54 -7.50
C LEU A 118 -1.32 -1.50 -6.73
N ALA A 119 -0.76 -0.32 -6.48
CA ALA A 119 -1.46 0.77 -5.80
C ALA A 119 -2.68 1.28 -6.60
N GLN A 120 -2.58 1.35 -7.93
CA GLN A 120 -3.70 1.69 -8.82
C GLN A 120 -4.83 0.66 -8.76
N ALA A 121 -4.52 -0.61 -8.47
CA ALA A 121 -5.55 -1.65 -8.34
C ALA A 121 -6.54 -1.33 -7.20
N VAL A 122 -6.15 -0.57 -6.19
CA VAL A 122 -7.04 -0.17 -5.08
C VAL A 122 -8.24 0.61 -5.59
N LYS A 123 -8.10 1.42 -6.64
CA LYS A 123 -9.21 2.14 -7.28
C LYS A 123 -10.28 1.21 -7.86
N CYS A 124 -9.93 -0.04 -8.15
CA CYS A 124 -10.87 -1.06 -8.63
C CYS A 124 -11.73 -1.64 -7.49
N TRP A 125 -11.34 -1.47 -6.23
CA TRP A 125 -11.95 -2.15 -5.08
C TRP A 125 -13.44 -1.88 -4.94
N PRO A 126 -13.95 -0.63 -4.97
CA PRO A 126 -15.39 -0.37 -4.84
C PRO A 126 -16.20 -1.04 -5.96
N GLN A 127 -15.67 -1.10 -7.18
CA GLN A 127 -16.34 -1.75 -8.31
C GLN A 127 -16.33 -3.28 -8.20
N ILE A 128 -15.26 -3.86 -7.64
CA ILE A 128 -15.15 -5.29 -7.34
C ILE A 128 -16.17 -5.68 -6.27
N GLN A 129 -16.24 -4.90 -5.18
CA GLN A 129 -17.21 -5.09 -4.10
C GLN A 129 -18.65 -4.98 -4.59
N ALA A 130 -18.94 -4.00 -5.44
CA ALA A 130 -20.26 -3.86 -6.07
C ALA A 130 -20.56 -4.93 -7.14
N GLY A 131 -19.63 -5.84 -7.45
CA GLY A 131 -19.77 -6.86 -8.49
C GLY A 131 -19.77 -6.33 -9.93
N THR A 132 -19.55 -5.03 -10.12
CA THR A 132 -19.54 -4.36 -11.43
C THR A 132 -18.24 -4.55 -12.21
N LEU A 133 -17.16 -4.90 -11.51
CA LEU A 133 -15.87 -5.27 -12.09
C LEU A 133 -15.44 -6.66 -11.58
N ARG A 134 -15.28 -7.61 -12.50
CA ARG A 134 -14.80 -8.96 -12.15
C ARG A 134 -13.29 -8.98 -12.08
N SER A 135 -12.72 -9.80 -11.20
CA SER A 135 -11.26 -9.91 -11.00
C SER A 135 -10.47 -10.17 -12.30
N ARG A 136 -11.04 -10.94 -13.24
CA ARG A 136 -10.42 -11.23 -14.54
C ARG A 136 -10.32 -10.02 -15.47
N ASP A 137 -11.18 -9.02 -15.27
CA ASP A 137 -11.25 -7.82 -16.10
C ASP A 137 -10.35 -6.69 -15.55
N VAL A 138 -9.86 -6.82 -14.30
CA VAL A 138 -8.94 -5.84 -13.66
C VAL A 138 -7.63 -5.69 -14.42
N GLY A 139 -7.11 -6.79 -15.00
CA GLY A 139 -5.88 -6.73 -15.79
C GLY A 139 -6.02 -5.76 -16.97
N ALA A 140 -7.15 -5.83 -17.68
CA ALA A 140 -7.44 -4.90 -18.76
C ALA A 140 -7.49 -3.46 -18.26
N VAL A 141 -8.19 -3.19 -17.15
CA VAL A 141 -8.30 -1.86 -16.53
C VAL A 141 -6.93 -1.25 -16.21
N LEU A 142 -6.01 -2.06 -15.68
CA LEU A 142 -4.66 -1.63 -15.31
C LEU A 142 -3.66 -1.67 -16.49
N GLY A 143 -4.08 -2.10 -17.68
CA GLY A 143 -3.18 -2.29 -18.82
C GLY A 143 -2.16 -3.43 -18.66
N ILE A 144 -2.46 -4.41 -17.79
CA ILE A 144 -1.60 -5.57 -17.48
C ILE A 144 -2.27 -6.89 -17.90
N GLY A 145 -1.53 -8.01 -17.79
CA GLY A 145 -2.07 -9.33 -18.09
C GLY A 145 -3.23 -9.73 -17.17
N GLN A 146 -4.19 -10.51 -17.70
CA GLN A 146 -5.35 -10.99 -16.93
C GLN A 146 -4.96 -11.70 -15.62
N HIS A 147 -3.94 -12.56 -15.66
CA HIS A 147 -3.43 -13.25 -14.48
C HIS A 147 -2.90 -12.28 -13.41
N ASP A 148 -2.22 -11.23 -13.84
CA ASP A 148 -1.68 -10.19 -12.98
C ASP A 148 -2.80 -9.33 -12.38
N GLY A 149 -3.88 -9.07 -13.13
CA GLY A 149 -5.10 -8.45 -12.60
C GLY A 149 -5.81 -9.28 -11.53
N VAL A 150 -5.89 -10.60 -11.71
CA VAL A 150 -6.41 -11.52 -10.67
C VAL A 150 -5.50 -11.50 -9.43
N THR A 151 -4.18 -11.48 -9.64
CA THR A 151 -3.19 -11.39 -8.55
C THR A 151 -3.38 -10.10 -7.76
N ALA A 152 -3.52 -8.96 -8.42
CA ALA A 152 -3.81 -7.69 -7.77
C ALA A 152 -5.13 -7.75 -6.98
N THR A 153 -6.19 -8.31 -7.57
CA THR A 153 -7.48 -8.46 -6.88
C THR A 153 -7.38 -9.32 -5.62
N ASN A 154 -6.60 -10.40 -5.66
CA ASN A 154 -6.39 -11.25 -4.49
C ASN A 154 -5.60 -10.51 -3.40
N ALA A 155 -4.68 -9.61 -3.77
CA ALA A 155 -4.02 -8.73 -2.81
C ALA A 155 -5.04 -7.81 -2.11
N LEU A 156 -5.95 -7.20 -2.86
CA LEU A 156 -7.02 -6.36 -2.28
C LEU A 156 -7.89 -7.14 -1.29
N ARG A 157 -8.31 -8.36 -1.65
CA ARG A 157 -9.11 -9.23 -0.76
C ARG A 157 -8.38 -9.62 0.52
N ALA A 158 -7.06 -9.81 0.45
CA ALA A 158 -6.26 -10.18 1.62
C ALA A 158 -6.26 -9.08 2.70
N VAL A 159 -6.55 -7.82 2.31
CA VAL A 159 -6.58 -6.66 3.20
C VAL A 159 -7.92 -5.94 3.17
N GLU A 160 -8.99 -6.65 2.83
CA GLU A 160 -10.35 -6.11 2.73
C GLU A 160 -10.77 -5.33 3.99
N GLU A 161 -10.39 -5.81 5.17
CA GLU A 161 -10.66 -5.15 6.44
C GLU A 161 -9.99 -3.77 6.58
N TYR A 162 -8.82 -3.56 5.96
CA TYR A 162 -8.16 -2.26 5.90
C TYR A 162 -8.83 -1.35 4.88
N LEU A 163 -9.23 -1.92 3.73
CA LEU A 163 -9.95 -1.17 2.69
C LEU A 163 -11.34 -0.71 3.17
N ALA A 164 -11.96 -1.45 4.08
CA ALA A 164 -13.27 -1.12 4.65
C ALA A 164 -13.24 0.05 5.64
N ILE A 165 -12.09 0.31 6.28
CA ILE A 165 -11.90 1.41 7.23
C ILE A 165 -11.14 2.60 6.63
N ASP A 166 -10.71 2.49 5.37
CA ASP A 166 -10.01 3.56 4.67
C ASP A 166 -10.99 4.69 4.32
N PRO A 167 -10.84 5.89 4.91
CA PRO A 167 -11.81 6.98 4.76
C PRO A 167 -11.85 7.57 3.35
N ALA A 168 -10.84 7.31 2.51
CA ALA A 168 -10.72 7.88 1.17
C ALA A 168 -11.00 6.87 0.04
N ILE A 169 -11.36 5.63 0.38
CA ILE A 169 -11.53 4.56 -0.60
C ILE A 169 -12.65 4.83 -1.61
N GLU A 170 -13.73 5.47 -1.18
CA GLU A 170 -14.88 5.81 -2.03
C GLU A 170 -14.62 7.05 -2.90
N ASP A 171 -13.74 7.93 -2.45
CA ASP A 171 -13.32 9.16 -3.16
C ASP A 171 -12.29 8.87 -4.26
N LEU A 172 -11.78 7.64 -4.32
CA LEU A 172 -10.85 7.24 -5.37
C LEU A 172 -11.51 7.35 -6.75
N PRO A 173 -10.88 8.03 -7.71
CA PRO A 173 -11.41 8.13 -9.06
C PRO A 173 -11.55 6.73 -9.65
N ARG A 174 -12.76 6.43 -10.15
CA ARG A 174 -13.06 5.13 -10.76
C ARG A 174 -12.12 4.89 -11.93
N PRO A 175 -11.53 3.69 -12.04
CA PRO A 175 -10.63 3.41 -13.13
C PRO A 175 -11.42 3.23 -14.43
N GLU A 176 -10.95 3.87 -15.49
CA GLU A 176 -11.56 3.76 -16.81
C GLU A 176 -11.17 2.42 -17.45
N LYS A 177 -12.13 1.77 -18.12
CA LYS A 177 -11.79 0.63 -18.98
C LYS A 177 -11.03 1.17 -20.19
N PRO A 178 -9.87 0.59 -20.57
CA PRO A 178 -9.24 0.95 -21.82
C PRO A 178 -10.23 0.74 -22.96
N ALA A 179 -10.29 1.71 -23.86
CA ALA A 179 -11.07 1.59 -25.08
C ALA A 179 -10.74 0.25 -25.74
N ALA A 180 -11.77 -0.55 -26.00
CA ALA A 180 -11.60 -1.77 -26.76
C ALA A 180 -10.93 -1.37 -28.08
N ARG A 181 -9.69 -1.82 -28.30
CA ARG A 181 -9.07 -1.67 -29.63
C ARG A 181 -10.00 -2.41 -30.58
N GLU A 182 -10.74 -1.67 -31.39
CA GLU A 182 -11.48 -2.21 -32.51
C GLU A 182 -10.46 -3.01 -33.33
N ARG A 183 -10.55 -4.33 -33.22
CA ARG A 183 -9.78 -5.21 -34.09
C ARG A 183 -10.47 -5.14 -35.44
N GLY A 184 -10.09 -4.15 -36.23
CA GLY A 184 -10.34 -4.16 -37.66
C GLY A 184 -9.53 -5.29 -38.26
N HIS A 185 -10.22 -6.35 -38.69
CA HIS A 185 -9.90 -7.18 -39.84
C HIS A 185 -11.10 -8.06 -40.19
#